data_AF-A0A7S7Z1U2-F1
#
_entry.id   AF-A0A7S7Z1U2-F1
#
_cell.length_a   1.000
_cell.length_b   1.000
_cell.length_c   1.000
_cell.angle_alpha   90.00
_cell.angle_beta   90.00
_cell.angle_gamma   90.00
#
_symmetry.space_group_name_H-M   'P 1'
#
loop_
_entity.id
_entity.type
_entity.pdbx_description
1 polymer ?
#
loop_
_entity_poly.entity_id
_entity_poly.type
_entity_poly.pdbx_seq_one_letter_code
_entity_poly.pdbx_strand_id
1 'polypeptide(L)'
;MSVSAKWLKGLIETELATIDHEATVAFIRQRLVEPHAVMRDWDYGSSAQQYPCWTAFEDRSWDLALAYCNEGHGPQRPWGMVSISESGPLASIGMDTSWHPGFVAAFLDSGVASELPIWRVYRQNDDLTFTPLTSSGEWKAAWESRDHFAEHPKENRFFVLDALRDPNQWLAP
;
A
#
# COMPACT_ATOMS: atom_id res chain seq x y z
N MET A 1 -3.65 -4.72 -23.66
CA MET A 1 -2.41 -5.54 -23.58
C MET A 1 -2.69 -6.69 -22.62
N SER A 2 -2.17 -7.89 -22.87
CA SER A 2 -2.30 -9.00 -21.91
C SER A 2 -1.29 -8.81 -20.76
N VAL A 3 -1.75 -8.99 -19.53
CA VAL A 3 -0.91 -8.97 -18.34
C VAL A 3 0.02 -10.20 -18.37
N SER A 4 1.29 -10.01 -18.04
CA SER A 4 2.27 -11.09 -17.95
C SER A 4 3.24 -10.84 -16.80
N ALA A 5 3.88 -11.89 -16.29
CA ALA A 5 4.88 -11.77 -15.23
C ALA A 5 6.02 -10.80 -15.59
N LYS A 6 6.51 -10.85 -16.83
CA LYS A 6 7.56 -9.93 -17.32
C LYS A 6 7.09 -8.48 -17.31
N TRP A 7 5.87 -8.23 -17.75
CA TRP A 7 5.30 -6.89 -17.77
C TRP A 7 5.10 -6.35 -16.35
N LEU A 8 4.55 -7.18 -15.43
CA LEU A 8 4.36 -6.80 -14.02
C LEU A 8 5.67 -6.49 -13.32
N LYS A 9 6.71 -7.30 -13.51
CA LYS A 9 8.05 -7.00 -12.99
C LYS A 9 8.56 -5.64 -13.46
N GLY A 10 8.42 -5.35 -14.76
CA GLY A 10 8.82 -4.05 -15.31
C GLY A 10 8.02 -2.88 -14.71
N LEU A 11 6.72 -3.07 -14.51
CA LEU A 11 5.85 -2.07 -13.87
C LEU A 11 6.28 -1.81 -12.42
N ILE A 12 6.45 -2.87 -11.62
CA ILE A 12 6.90 -2.77 -10.22
C ILE A 12 8.26 -2.09 -10.14
N GLU A 13 9.24 -2.52 -10.94
CA GLU A 13 10.58 -1.90 -10.91
C GLU A 13 10.57 -0.43 -11.34
N THR A 14 9.68 -0.04 -12.25
CA THR A 14 9.48 1.37 -12.61
C THR A 14 8.95 2.18 -11.42
N GLU A 15 7.99 1.65 -10.67
CA GLU A 15 7.48 2.30 -9.47
C GLU A 15 8.55 2.35 -8.35
N LEU A 16 9.28 1.26 -8.12
CA LEU A 16 10.34 1.21 -7.11
C LEU A 16 11.48 2.18 -7.42
N ALA A 17 11.77 2.46 -8.69
CA ALA A 17 12.76 3.45 -9.10
C ALA A 17 12.38 4.90 -8.73
N THR A 18 11.15 5.15 -8.29
CA THR A 18 10.71 6.46 -7.78
C THR A 18 10.96 6.65 -6.28
N ILE A 19 11.40 5.60 -5.57
CA ILE A 19 11.70 5.63 -4.14
C ILE A 19 13.21 5.82 -3.95
N ASP A 20 13.61 6.96 -3.39
CA ASP A 20 15.02 7.27 -3.10
C ASP A 20 15.54 6.63 -1.79
N HIS A 21 14.70 5.88 -1.07
CA HIS A 21 15.08 5.21 0.18
C HIS A 21 15.50 3.75 -0.06
N GLU A 22 16.81 3.51 -0.21
CA GLU A 22 17.38 2.21 -0.57
C GLU A 22 16.94 1.06 0.34
N ALA A 23 16.87 1.29 1.66
CA ALA A 23 16.46 0.25 2.61
C ALA A 23 15.00 -0.19 2.40
N THR A 24 14.11 0.74 2.01
CA THR A 24 12.72 0.40 1.67
C THR A 24 12.69 -0.45 0.41
N VAL A 25 13.41 -0.04 -0.64
CA VAL A 25 13.46 -0.79 -1.91
C VAL A 25 14.01 -2.19 -1.68
N ALA A 26 15.09 -2.33 -0.88
CA ALA A 26 15.66 -3.61 -0.53
C ALA A 26 14.66 -4.49 0.26
N PHE A 27 13.96 -3.92 1.23
CA PHE A 27 12.96 -4.62 2.04
C PHE A 27 11.81 -5.16 1.18
N ILE A 28 11.31 -4.35 0.23
CA ILE A 28 10.25 -4.77 -0.71
C ILE A 28 10.77 -5.90 -1.61
N ARG A 29 11.95 -5.72 -2.22
CA ARG A 29 12.51 -6.71 -3.18
C ARG A 29 12.71 -8.09 -2.56
N GLN A 30 13.04 -8.17 -1.27
CA GLN A 30 13.19 -9.44 -0.56
C GLN A 30 11.89 -10.26 -0.47
N ARG A 31 10.73 -9.61 -0.64
CA ARG A 31 9.39 -10.21 -0.52
C ARG A 31 8.63 -10.28 -1.84
N LEU A 32 9.22 -9.79 -2.93
CA LEU A 32 8.68 -10.01 -4.26
C LEU A 32 8.73 -11.51 -4.59
N VAL A 33 7.65 -12.02 -5.15
CA VAL A 33 7.56 -13.38 -5.68
C VAL A 33 7.57 -13.37 -7.20
N GLU A 34 7.79 -14.52 -7.83
CA GLU A 34 7.51 -14.64 -9.26
C GLU A 34 6.02 -14.35 -9.51
N PRO A 35 5.66 -13.35 -10.33
CA PRO A 35 4.26 -13.04 -10.51
C PRO A 35 3.51 -14.22 -11.11
N HIS A 36 2.43 -14.63 -10.45
CA HIS A 36 1.63 -15.78 -10.86
C HIS A 36 0.14 -15.46 -10.77
N ALA A 37 -0.63 -16.05 -11.68
CA ALA A 37 -2.06 -15.83 -11.75
C ALA A 37 -2.81 -16.71 -10.74
N VAL A 38 -3.79 -16.10 -10.07
CA VAL A 38 -4.72 -16.72 -9.13
C VAL A 38 -6.12 -16.26 -9.52
N MET A 39 -7.03 -17.21 -9.75
CA MET A 39 -8.44 -16.88 -9.93
C MET A 39 -9.03 -16.49 -8.58
N ARG A 40 -9.65 -15.31 -8.52
CA ARG A 40 -10.25 -14.78 -7.28
C ARG A 40 -11.72 -14.44 -7.48
N ASP A 41 -12.53 -14.74 -6.48
CA ASP A 41 -13.96 -14.45 -6.44
C ASP A 41 -14.19 -12.94 -6.39
N TRP A 42 -15.14 -12.47 -7.20
CA TRP A 42 -15.60 -11.09 -7.13
C TRP A 42 -16.77 -10.98 -6.15
N ASP A 43 -16.52 -10.36 -5.00
CA ASP A 43 -17.50 -10.24 -3.91
C ASP A 43 -18.80 -9.53 -4.31
N TYR A 44 -18.77 -8.73 -5.38
CA TYR A 44 -19.90 -7.96 -5.90
C TYR A 44 -20.50 -8.58 -7.17
N GLY A 45 -19.97 -9.71 -7.59
CA GLY A 45 -20.37 -10.41 -8.81
C GLY A 45 -21.50 -11.41 -8.60
N SER A 46 -21.81 -12.13 -9.69
CA SER A 46 -22.62 -13.33 -9.61
C SER A 46 -21.88 -14.43 -8.83
N SER A 47 -22.62 -15.39 -8.28
CA SER A 47 -22.01 -16.56 -7.64
C SER A 47 -21.00 -17.25 -8.57
N ALA A 48 -19.81 -17.56 -8.05
CA ALA A 48 -18.67 -18.12 -8.77
C ALA A 48 -18.09 -17.24 -9.90
N GLN A 49 -18.44 -15.95 -9.95
CA GLN A 49 -17.78 -15.01 -10.85
C GLN A 49 -16.37 -14.74 -10.34
N GLN A 50 -15.38 -15.04 -11.18
CA GLN A 50 -13.97 -14.94 -10.85
C GLN A 50 -13.20 -14.14 -11.88
N TYR A 51 -12.14 -13.47 -11.43
CA TYR A 51 -11.19 -12.78 -12.30
C TYR A 51 -9.75 -13.24 -12.07
N PRO A 52 -8.90 -13.21 -13.10
CA PRO A 52 -7.49 -13.53 -12.97
C PRO A 52 -6.73 -12.36 -12.32
N CYS A 53 -6.32 -12.55 -11.07
CA CYS A 53 -5.46 -11.63 -10.35
C CYS A 53 -4.02 -12.15 -10.34
N TRP A 54 -3.03 -11.28 -10.42
CA TRP A 54 -1.61 -11.64 -10.42
C TRP A 54 -0.95 -11.26 -9.11
N THR A 55 -0.62 -12.24 -8.27
CA THR A 55 0.15 -12.01 -7.05
C THR A 55 1.61 -11.73 -7.39
N ALA A 56 2.20 -10.66 -6.85
CA ALA A 56 3.60 -10.30 -7.10
C ALA A 56 4.42 -10.01 -5.83
N PHE A 57 3.76 -9.91 -4.67
CA PHE A 57 4.38 -9.73 -3.36
C PHE A 57 3.64 -10.59 -2.34
N GLU A 58 4.38 -11.21 -1.41
CA GLU A 58 3.80 -12.00 -0.32
C GLU A 58 4.55 -11.74 1.00
N ASP A 59 3.79 -11.50 2.06
CA ASP A 59 4.28 -11.49 3.44
C ASP A 59 3.43 -12.44 4.29
N ARG A 60 4.03 -13.56 4.70
CA ARG A 60 3.34 -14.61 5.47
C ARG A 60 3.09 -14.24 6.93
N SER A 61 3.90 -13.37 7.51
CA SER A 61 3.69 -12.89 8.89
C SER A 61 2.41 -12.07 9.00
N TRP A 62 2.13 -11.28 7.96
CA TRP A 62 0.93 -10.45 7.88
C TRP A 62 -0.25 -11.13 7.17
N ASP A 63 -0.07 -12.37 6.70
CA ASP A 63 -1.05 -13.06 5.85
C ASP A 63 -1.51 -12.20 4.65
N LEU A 64 -0.56 -11.50 4.01
CA LEU A 64 -0.85 -10.48 3.01
C LEU A 64 -0.14 -10.75 1.70
N ALA A 65 -0.86 -10.61 0.59
CA ALA A 65 -0.30 -10.48 -0.75
C ALA A 65 -0.73 -9.17 -1.41
N LEU A 66 0.13 -8.66 -2.29
CA LEU A 66 -0.25 -7.60 -3.23
C LEU A 66 -0.50 -8.21 -4.61
N ALA A 67 -1.70 -8.00 -5.12
CA ALA A 67 -2.16 -8.57 -6.37
C ALA A 67 -2.54 -7.49 -7.38
N TYR A 68 -2.24 -7.72 -8.65
CA TYR A 68 -2.69 -6.88 -9.77
C TYR A 68 -3.93 -7.51 -10.43
N CYS A 69 -5.00 -6.75 -10.68
CA CYS A 69 -6.17 -7.20 -11.45
C CYS A 69 -6.73 -6.07 -12.31
N ASN A 70 -6.99 -6.34 -13.60
CA ASN A 70 -7.62 -5.34 -14.49
C ASN A 70 -9.11 -5.16 -14.13
N GLU A 71 -9.74 -6.24 -13.68
CA GLU A 71 -11.14 -6.33 -13.27
C GLU A 71 -11.31 -6.17 -11.76
N GLY A 72 -10.29 -5.63 -11.07
CA GLY A 72 -10.41 -5.20 -9.67
C GLY A 72 -11.42 -4.06 -9.52
N HIS A 73 -11.20 -3.16 -8.56
CA HIS A 73 -12.09 -2.01 -8.33
C HIS A 73 -11.88 -0.85 -9.33
N GLY A 74 -11.78 -1.22 -10.60
CA GLY A 74 -11.65 -0.33 -11.76
C GLY A 74 -10.21 -0.16 -12.25
N PRO A 75 -10.02 0.25 -13.52
CA PRO A 75 -8.71 0.40 -14.15
C PRO A 75 -7.81 1.46 -13.50
N GLN A 76 -8.39 2.34 -12.68
CA GLN A 76 -7.66 3.37 -11.93
C GLN A 76 -7.02 2.84 -10.65
N ARG A 77 -7.41 1.64 -10.18
CA ARG A 77 -6.95 1.04 -8.93
C ARG A 77 -6.69 -0.45 -9.12
N PRO A 78 -5.69 -0.85 -9.92
CA PRO A 78 -5.49 -2.26 -10.26
C PRO A 78 -4.68 -3.05 -9.23
N TRP A 79 -4.16 -2.42 -8.17
CA TRP A 79 -3.34 -3.09 -7.16
C TRP A 79 -4.10 -3.28 -5.85
N GLY A 80 -4.39 -4.52 -5.49
CA GLY A 80 -5.15 -4.89 -4.30
C GLY A 80 -4.33 -5.58 -3.21
N MET A 81 -4.67 -5.31 -1.96
CA MET A 81 -4.26 -6.09 -0.79
C MET A 81 -5.22 -7.27 -0.60
N VAL A 82 -4.69 -8.49 -0.59
CA VAL A 82 -5.49 -9.72 -0.47
C VAL A 82 -4.85 -10.69 0.52
N SER A 83 -5.64 -11.57 1.14
CA SER A 83 -5.09 -12.58 2.06
C SER A 83 -4.38 -13.71 1.30
N ILE A 84 -3.30 -14.24 1.88
CA ILE A 84 -2.62 -15.46 1.39
C ILE A 84 -3.38 -16.71 1.83
N SER A 85 -3.85 -16.75 3.09
CA SER A 85 -4.50 -17.91 3.70
C SER A 85 -5.84 -18.25 3.07
N GLU A 86 -6.48 -17.28 2.42
CA GLU A 86 -7.61 -17.49 1.51
C GLU A 86 -7.22 -18.21 0.20
N SER A 87 -6.23 -19.10 0.21
CA SER A 87 -5.88 -19.91 -0.95
C SER A 87 -6.93 -21.00 -1.20
N GLY A 88 -7.62 -20.97 -2.34
CA GLY A 88 -8.62 -21.97 -2.73
C GLY A 88 -9.80 -21.38 -3.51
N PRO A 89 -10.90 -22.13 -3.70
CA PRO A 89 -12.13 -21.66 -4.38
C PRO A 89 -12.90 -20.58 -3.61
N LEU A 90 -12.27 -19.92 -2.63
CA LEU A 90 -12.79 -18.84 -1.79
C LEU A 90 -11.82 -17.64 -1.74
N ALA A 91 -10.79 -17.62 -2.60
CA ALA A 91 -9.83 -16.53 -2.65
C ALA A 91 -10.53 -15.26 -3.13
N SER A 92 -10.80 -14.32 -2.24
CA SER A 92 -11.56 -13.12 -2.60
C SER A 92 -10.67 -12.04 -3.23
N ILE A 93 -11.27 -11.19 -4.07
CA ILE A 93 -10.72 -9.91 -4.55
C ILE A 93 -10.71 -8.85 -3.44
N GLY A 94 -11.60 -8.97 -2.46
CA GLY A 94 -11.71 -8.07 -1.32
C GLY A 94 -12.45 -6.76 -1.62
N MET A 95 -12.54 -5.94 -0.58
CA MET A 95 -13.23 -4.64 -0.59
C MET A 95 -12.51 -3.60 -1.46
N ASP A 96 -13.27 -2.67 -2.01
CA ASP A 96 -12.78 -1.54 -2.83
C ASP A 96 -11.74 -0.67 -2.14
N THR A 97 -11.86 -0.50 -0.83
CA THR A 97 -10.91 0.24 0.01
C THR A 97 -9.50 -0.32 -0.02
N SER A 98 -9.34 -1.61 -0.34
CA SER A 98 -8.03 -2.30 -0.36
C SER A 98 -7.31 -2.18 -1.71
N TRP A 99 -7.84 -1.39 -2.65
CA TRP A 99 -7.32 -1.28 -4.01
C TRP A 99 -6.79 0.13 -4.32
N HIS A 100 -5.61 0.15 -4.94
CA HIS A 100 -4.76 1.33 -5.10
C HIS A 100 -4.30 1.51 -6.55
N PRO A 101 -3.94 2.75 -6.95
CA PRO A 101 -3.48 3.05 -8.31
C PRO A 101 -2.13 2.42 -8.69
N GLY A 102 -1.29 2.09 -7.71
CA GLY A 102 0.08 1.62 -7.92
C GLY A 102 0.50 0.60 -6.86
N PHE A 103 1.49 -0.21 -7.21
CA PHE A 103 2.10 -1.20 -6.32
C PHE A 103 2.67 -0.54 -5.06
N VAL A 104 3.41 0.56 -5.21
CA VAL A 104 4.04 1.27 -4.08
C VAL A 104 2.97 1.85 -3.16
N ALA A 105 1.88 2.38 -3.72
CA ALA A 105 0.78 2.90 -2.93
C ALA A 105 0.10 1.78 -2.11
N ALA A 106 -0.14 0.61 -2.72
CA ALA A 106 -0.69 -0.55 -2.02
C ALA A 106 0.25 -1.06 -0.91
N PHE A 107 1.56 -1.10 -1.17
CA PHE A 107 2.54 -1.49 -0.16
C PHE A 107 2.55 -0.53 1.04
N LEU A 108 2.58 0.78 0.80
CA LEU A 108 2.65 1.78 1.87
C LEU A 108 1.38 1.87 2.72
N ASP A 109 0.22 1.51 2.15
CA ASP A 109 -1.05 1.44 2.90
C ASP A 109 -1.21 0.10 3.67
N SER A 110 -0.34 -0.87 3.39
CA SER A 110 -0.39 -2.18 4.06
C SER A 110 0.22 -2.16 5.46
N GLY A 111 -0.21 -3.11 6.31
CA GLY A 111 0.38 -3.31 7.62
C GLY A 111 1.89 -3.62 7.59
N VAL A 112 2.39 -4.23 6.51
CA VAL A 112 3.80 -4.60 6.35
C VAL A 112 4.71 -3.36 6.35
N ALA A 113 4.25 -2.23 5.80
CA ALA A 113 5.04 -1.00 5.77
C ALA A 113 5.34 -0.44 7.18
N SER A 114 4.56 -0.84 8.20
CA SER A 114 4.80 -0.43 9.59
C SER A 114 6.14 -0.95 10.15
N GLU A 115 6.75 -1.95 9.50
CA GLU A 115 8.08 -2.47 9.85
C GLU A 115 9.24 -1.58 9.38
N LEU A 116 8.96 -0.57 8.54
CA LEU A 116 9.98 0.32 8.00
C LEU A 116 10.14 1.58 8.87
N PRO A 117 11.37 2.10 9.05
CA PRO A 117 11.63 3.34 9.78
C PRO A 117 11.38 4.60 8.93
N ILE A 118 10.25 4.65 8.23
CA ILE A 118 9.91 5.73 7.27
C ILE A 118 8.84 6.68 7.80
N TRP A 119 8.40 6.54 9.03
CA TRP A 119 7.22 7.23 9.54
C TRP A 119 7.59 8.54 10.22
N ARG A 120 6.78 9.58 9.97
CA ARG A 120 7.01 10.93 10.47
C ARG A 120 5.71 11.56 10.91
N VAL A 121 5.77 12.39 11.96
CA VAL A 121 4.64 13.22 12.37
C VAL A 121 4.63 14.52 11.58
N TYR A 122 3.47 14.86 11.04
CA TYR A 122 3.19 16.11 10.38
C TYR A 122 2.10 16.88 11.13
N ARG A 123 2.20 18.21 11.11
CA ARG A 123 1.11 19.13 11.48
C ARG A 123 0.45 19.65 10.22
N GLN A 124 -0.87 19.50 10.11
CA GLN A 124 -1.68 20.20 9.13
C GLN A 124 -1.90 21.65 9.57
N ASN A 125 -1.55 22.58 8.70
CA ASN A 125 -1.71 24.01 8.86
C ASN A 125 -3.16 24.45 8.50
N ASP A 126 -3.50 25.71 8.76
CA ASP A 126 -4.84 26.24 8.42
C ASP A 126 -5.13 26.24 6.92
N ASP A 127 -4.09 26.31 6.09
CA ASP A 127 -4.16 26.24 4.63
C ASP A 127 -4.12 24.80 4.08
N LEU A 128 -4.31 23.81 4.97
CA LEU A 128 -4.28 22.36 4.69
C LEU A 128 -2.90 21.79 4.34
N THR A 129 -1.86 22.61 4.23
CA THR A 129 -0.48 22.12 4.03
C THR A 129 0.05 21.39 5.25
N PHE A 130 1.05 20.55 5.06
CA PHE A 130 1.66 19.72 6.09
C PHE A 130 3.08 20.17 6.39
N THR A 131 3.36 20.45 7.66
CA THR A 131 4.69 20.75 8.19
C THR A 131 5.26 19.55 8.94
N PRO A 132 6.45 19.03 8.61
CA PRO A 132 7.06 17.95 9.35
C PRO A 132 7.46 18.40 10.77
N LEU A 133 7.13 17.61 11.78
CA LEU A 133 7.47 17.87 13.19
C LEU A 133 8.61 16.99 13.71
N THR A 134 8.77 15.79 13.16
CA THR A 134 9.81 14.84 13.57
C THR A 134 10.71 14.47 12.40
N SER A 135 11.84 13.82 12.69
CA SER A 135 12.55 13.04 11.66
C SER A 135 11.74 11.77 11.31
N SER A 136 12.12 11.08 10.24
CA SER A 136 11.58 9.76 9.93
C SER A 136 12.09 8.73 10.96
N GLY A 137 11.26 7.75 11.29
CA GLY A 137 11.62 6.68 12.21
C GLY A 137 10.55 5.58 12.27
N GLU A 138 10.61 4.80 13.34
CA GLU A 138 9.72 3.65 13.57
C GLU A 138 8.25 4.06 13.69
N TRP A 139 7.34 3.21 13.19
CA TRP A 139 5.88 3.44 13.23
C TRP A 139 5.37 3.76 14.63
N LYS A 140 5.73 2.92 15.60
CA LYS A 140 5.29 3.06 16.99
C LYS A 140 5.76 4.39 17.61
N ALA A 141 7.03 4.75 17.40
CA ALA A 141 7.59 5.99 17.93
C ALA A 141 6.94 7.24 17.30
N ALA A 142 6.59 7.17 16.02
CA ALA A 142 5.87 8.25 15.35
C ALA A 142 4.46 8.45 15.93
N TRP A 143 3.72 7.37 16.19
CA TRP A 143 2.41 7.46 16.85
C TRP A 143 2.48 7.97 18.28
N GLU A 144 3.44 7.48 19.08
CA GLU A 144 3.67 8.00 20.44
C GLU A 144 3.99 9.50 20.42
N SER A 145 4.80 9.95 19.46
CA SER A 145 5.10 11.37 19.27
C SER A 145 3.86 12.17 18.86
N ARG A 146 3.05 11.64 17.94
CA ARG A 146 1.79 12.27 17.52
C ARG A 146 0.84 12.45 18.70
N ASP A 147 0.71 11.44 19.56
CA ASP A 147 -0.16 11.49 20.72
C ASP A 147 0.32 12.49 21.78
N HIS A 148 1.64 12.60 21.96
CA HIS A 148 2.25 13.66 22.79
C HIS A 148 1.95 15.07 22.25
N PHE A 149 1.99 15.27 20.93
CA PHE A 149 1.59 16.57 20.35
C PHE A 149 0.09 16.85 20.46
N ALA A 150 -0.75 15.80 20.46
CA ALA A 150 -2.20 15.91 20.52
C ALA A 150 -2.77 16.05 21.94
N GLU A 151 -1.95 16.36 22.95
CA GLU A 151 -2.33 16.51 24.38
C GLU A 151 -3.52 17.47 24.63
N HIS A 152 -3.92 18.26 23.63
CA HIS A 152 -5.25 18.87 23.56
C HIS A 152 -6.18 18.09 22.62
N PRO A 153 -7.24 17.40 23.15
CA PRO A 153 -8.10 16.48 22.39
C PRO A 153 -8.97 17.12 21.28
N LYS A 154 -8.78 18.42 20.99
CA LYS A 154 -9.44 19.14 19.89
C LYS A 154 -8.49 19.44 18.73
N GLU A 155 -7.19 19.21 18.87
CA GLU A 155 -6.22 19.45 17.79
C GLU A 155 -6.12 18.22 16.87
N ASN A 156 -7.11 18.05 16.00
CA ASN A 156 -7.11 17.01 14.95
C ASN A 156 -6.19 17.37 13.76
N ARG A 157 -5.03 17.96 14.04
CA ARG A 157 -4.09 18.47 13.03
C ARG A 157 -2.80 17.67 12.96
N PHE A 158 -2.63 16.62 13.75
CA PHE A 158 -1.41 15.82 13.76
C PHE A 158 -1.62 14.46 13.10
N PHE A 159 -0.78 14.15 12.11
CA PHE A 159 -0.89 12.97 11.26
C PHE A 159 0.45 12.22 11.23
N VAL A 160 0.40 10.89 11.24
CA VAL A 160 1.56 10.04 10.97
C VAL A 160 1.49 9.61 9.52
N LEU A 161 2.47 10.01 8.71
CA LEU A 161 2.54 9.71 7.28
C LEU A 161 3.93 9.16 6.95
N ASP A 162 4.06 8.42 5.85
CA ASP A 162 5.37 8.01 5.37
C ASP A 162 6.18 9.24 4.91
N ALA A 163 7.49 9.15 5.02
CA ALA A 163 8.43 10.18 4.60
C ALA A 163 8.95 9.98 3.17
N LEU A 164 8.43 8.98 2.44
CA LEU A 164 8.81 8.71 1.05
C LEU A 164 8.06 9.61 0.08
N ARG A 165 6.90 10.13 0.48
CA ARG A 165 6.06 11.03 -0.28
C ARG A 165 5.94 12.38 0.44
N ASP A 166 5.91 13.46 -0.33
CA ASP A 166 5.54 14.77 0.22
C ASP A 166 4.02 14.88 0.29
N PRO A 167 3.41 14.92 1.49
CA PRO A 167 1.96 15.00 1.61
C PRO A 167 1.35 16.27 1.03
N ASN A 168 2.14 17.33 0.80
CA ASN A 168 1.66 18.53 0.13
C ASN A 168 1.38 18.30 -1.36
N GLN A 169 1.96 17.27 -1.96
CA GLN A 169 1.66 16.89 -3.34
C GLN A 169 0.24 16.33 -3.49
N TRP A 170 -0.39 15.87 -2.40
CA TRP A 170 -1.79 15.43 -2.42
C TRP A 170 -2.79 16.58 -2.56
N LEU A 171 -2.35 17.81 -2.29
CA LEU A 171 -3.17 19.02 -2.38
C LEU A 171 -3.14 19.63 -3.79
N ALA A 172 -2.24 19.16 -4.66
CA ALA A 172 -2.18 19.60 -6.05
C ALA A 172 -3.39 19.04 -6.83
N PRO A 173 -4.09 19.87 -7.63
CA PRO A 173 -5.25 19.46 -8.41
C PRO A 173 -4.92 18.48 -9.55
#